data_AF-A0A2B3TUJ8-F1
#
_entry.id   AF-A0A2B3TUJ8-F1
#
_cell.length_a   1.000
_cell.length_b   1.000
_cell.length_c   1.000
_cell.angle_alpha   90.00
_cell.angle_beta   90.00
_cell.angle_gamma   90.00
#
_symmetry.space_group_name_H-M   'P 1'
#
loop_
_entity.id
_entity.type
_entity.pdbx_description
1 polymer ?
#
loop_
_entity_poly.entity_id
_entity_poly.type
_entity_poly.pdbx_seq_one_letter_code
_entity_poly.pdbx_strand_id
1 'polypeptide(L)'
;MQKWIGIMGIVFMLTGCKMSEAPTSLMGAPANEKWINELKEQIDKDLPVNYRLLTPMSNKDKQMIWSMDFKQDNKKEAILFYKLPNEDHSVYLAVYEESGNGWKIKSTHRFDGGDVDIVEVGDFTGNGKRELLIGISVSRESLEHVMYVFSEENEDMKEIYNRSYTKLFIEDLNKNGLKDISLVTYEKDEKLTVEFMEQFKTLSEASFDPFINSIQRIQMGRISKSLKAVVIDAGVGAHSGITYVAKFDKGHYETLPIDGKEDLFNDYVVESKDINEDGIIEFVRTVRPKGWEEISYGESTMFERYIQWSEDGIKPIEERYVNIEKGYFVKIPQALIGKITVPVQQEASDVQKFIDTTTNELWLEVHIFKRKEWFKIKGYETAVKTASHVYAVPKQPHFEKVKAYVKPLADYQQE
;
A
#
# COMPACT_ATOMS: atom_id res chain seq x y z
N MET A 1 -41.19 -3.88 58.17
CA MET A 1 -40.35 -5.04 58.51
C MET A 1 -41.04 -6.28 57.96
N GLN A 2 -40.74 -6.63 56.70
CA GLN A 2 -39.83 -7.74 56.35
C GLN A 2 -40.56 -9.08 56.51
N LYS A 3 -40.88 -9.76 55.38
CA LYS A 3 -40.22 -11.01 54.98
C LYS A 3 -40.93 -11.73 53.81
N TRP A 4 -40.11 -12.00 52.79
CA TRP A 4 -40.07 -13.22 51.97
C TRP A 4 -41.01 -13.29 50.77
N ILE A 5 -40.54 -12.70 49.67
CA ILE A 5 -40.97 -13.02 48.30
C ILE A 5 -40.30 -14.33 47.90
N GLY A 6 -41.13 -15.30 47.51
CA GLY A 6 -40.72 -16.61 47.04
C GLY A 6 -39.92 -16.54 45.74
N ILE A 7 -38.90 -17.40 45.68
CA ILE A 7 -38.05 -17.63 44.51
C ILE A 7 -38.91 -18.23 43.40
N MET A 8 -39.23 -17.43 42.39
CA MET A 8 -39.82 -17.91 41.13
C MET A 8 -38.68 -18.34 40.22
N GLY A 9 -38.47 -19.65 40.14
CA GLY A 9 -37.49 -20.27 39.25
C GLY A 9 -37.83 -19.99 37.79
N ILE A 10 -37.08 -19.09 37.17
CA ILE A 10 -37.08 -18.90 35.72
C ILE A 10 -36.24 -20.02 35.11
N VAL A 11 -36.93 -20.98 34.52
CA VAL A 11 -36.38 -22.01 33.65
C VAL A 11 -35.88 -21.30 32.38
N PHE A 12 -34.57 -21.07 32.30
CA PHE A 12 -33.93 -20.68 31.05
C PHE A 12 -33.93 -21.89 30.11
N MET A 13 -34.88 -21.91 29.18
CA MET A 13 -34.79 -22.73 27.98
C MET A 13 -33.64 -22.19 27.13
N LEU A 14 -32.47 -22.82 27.23
CA LEU A 14 -31.39 -22.67 26.27
C LEU A 14 -31.80 -23.41 24.98
N THR A 15 -32.66 -22.79 24.17
CA THR A 15 -32.82 -23.19 22.77
C THR A 15 -31.53 -22.81 22.05
N GLY A 16 -30.83 -23.81 21.54
CA GLY A 16 -29.50 -23.69 20.95
C GLY A 16 -29.41 -22.58 19.91
N CYS A 17 -28.50 -21.64 20.15
CA CYS A 17 -27.97 -20.79 19.08
C CYS A 17 -27.39 -21.72 18.01
N LYS A 18 -27.92 -21.57 16.80
CA LYS A 18 -27.29 -22.10 15.58
C LYS A 18 -25.82 -21.70 15.59
N MET A 19 -24.95 -22.67 15.31
CA MET A 19 -23.56 -22.40 14.94
C MET A 19 -23.56 -21.25 13.95
N SER A 20 -22.87 -20.17 14.32
CA SER A 20 -22.51 -19.08 13.42
C SER A 20 -21.60 -19.67 12.37
N GLU A 21 -22.18 -20.11 11.25
CA GLU A 21 -21.42 -20.24 10.00
C GLU A 21 -20.77 -18.88 9.74
N ALA A 22 -19.46 -18.90 9.50
CA ALA A 22 -18.74 -17.71 9.05
C ALA A 22 -19.51 -17.11 7.85
N PRO A 23 -19.68 -15.78 7.76
CA PRO A 23 -20.37 -15.17 6.64
C PRO A 23 -19.53 -15.41 5.38
N THR A 24 -19.82 -16.49 4.66
CA THR A 24 -19.33 -16.76 3.31
C THR A 24 -19.97 -15.84 2.27
N SER A 25 -20.76 -14.85 2.69
CA SER A 25 -21.44 -13.89 1.82
C SER A 25 -20.59 -12.69 1.39
N LEU A 26 -19.28 -12.67 1.64
CA LEU A 26 -18.37 -11.61 1.19
C LEU A 26 -17.21 -12.10 0.31
N MET A 27 -17.25 -13.36 -0.12
CA MET A 27 -16.29 -13.93 -1.07
C MET A 27 -17.02 -14.76 -2.11
N GLY A 28 -17.55 -14.07 -3.12
CA GLY A 28 -17.95 -14.67 -4.39
C GLY A 28 -17.71 -13.64 -5.47
N ALA A 29 -16.85 -13.95 -6.44
CA ALA A 29 -16.82 -13.21 -7.69
C ALA A 29 -18.26 -13.09 -8.23
N PRO A 30 -18.71 -11.94 -8.76
CA PRO A 30 -20.08 -11.80 -9.25
C PRO A 30 -20.23 -12.63 -10.53
N ALA A 31 -20.55 -13.90 -10.37
CA ALA A 31 -20.79 -14.84 -11.43
C ALA A 31 -22.11 -15.55 -11.10
N ASN A 32 -23.23 -14.83 -11.19
CA ASN A 32 -24.59 -15.39 -11.17
C ASN A 32 -25.71 -14.38 -11.56
N GLU A 33 -25.40 -13.16 -12.00
CA GLU A 33 -26.45 -12.25 -12.46
C GLU A 33 -26.76 -12.52 -13.95
N LYS A 34 -28.06 -12.72 -14.26
CA LYS A 34 -28.55 -13.04 -15.62
C LYS A 34 -27.99 -12.09 -16.69
N TRP A 35 -27.90 -10.80 -16.38
CA TRP A 35 -27.40 -9.78 -17.30
C TRP A 35 -25.93 -9.96 -17.67
N ILE A 36 -25.09 -10.52 -16.77
CA ILE A 36 -23.67 -10.77 -17.06
C ILE A 36 -23.54 -11.88 -18.12
N ASN A 37 -24.38 -12.91 -18.03
CA ASN A 37 -24.36 -14.00 -19.01
C ASN A 37 -24.85 -13.52 -20.38
N GLU A 38 -25.94 -12.74 -20.41
CA GLU A 38 -26.46 -12.12 -21.63
C GLU A 38 -25.42 -11.18 -22.27
N LEU A 39 -24.72 -10.39 -21.45
CA LEU A 39 -23.65 -9.53 -21.92
C LEU A 39 -22.46 -10.34 -22.46
N LYS A 40 -22.04 -11.42 -21.80
CA LYS A 40 -20.96 -12.29 -22.28
C LYS A 40 -21.27 -12.92 -23.63
N GLU A 41 -22.49 -13.43 -23.81
CA GLU A 41 -22.94 -13.94 -25.11
C GLU A 41 -22.91 -12.87 -26.21
N GLN A 42 -23.18 -11.61 -25.85
CA GLN A 42 -23.09 -10.50 -26.78
C GLN A 42 -21.62 -10.13 -27.09
N ILE A 43 -20.76 -10.09 -26.08
CA ILE A 43 -19.32 -9.86 -26.22
C ILE A 43 -18.69 -10.89 -27.15
N ASP A 44 -19.02 -12.18 -27.00
CA ASP A 44 -18.49 -13.26 -27.84
C ASP A 44 -18.91 -13.13 -29.31
N LYS A 45 -20.03 -12.45 -29.60
CA LYS A 45 -20.50 -12.16 -30.96
C LYS A 45 -19.83 -10.92 -31.55
N ASP A 46 -19.65 -9.89 -30.72
CA ASP A 46 -19.23 -8.58 -31.17
C ASP A 46 -17.70 -8.43 -31.23
N LEU A 47 -16.95 -9.09 -30.35
CA LEU A 47 -15.49 -8.98 -30.29
C LEU A 47 -14.77 -9.99 -31.20
N PRO A 48 -13.58 -9.65 -31.72
CA PRO A 48 -12.79 -10.57 -32.54
C PRO A 48 -12.35 -11.82 -31.78
N VAL A 49 -12.18 -12.93 -32.50
CA VAL A 49 -11.69 -14.19 -31.92
C VAL A 49 -10.32 -14.01 -31.25
N ASN A 50 -10.12 -14.67 -30.11
CA ASN A 50 -8.89 -14.65 -29.31
C ASN A 50 -8.55 -13.30 -28.66
N TYR A 51 -9.55 -12.43 -28.44
CA TYR A 51 -9.36 -11.27 -27.57
C TYR A 51 -9.01 -11.70 -26.14
N ARG A 52 -8.29 -10.84 -25.41
CA ARG A 52 -7.98 -11.04 -23.99
C ARG A 52 -8.48 -9.86 -23.18
N LEU A 53 -9.36 -10.12 -22.22
CA LEU A 53 -9.81 -9.11 -21.26
C LEU A 53 -8.67 -8.66 -20.34
N LEU A 54 -8.72 -7.38 -19.94
CA LEU A 54 -7.77 -6.76 -19.03
C LEU A 54 -8.43 -6.46 -17.68
N THR A 55 -7.64 -6.62 -16.62
CA THR A 55 -8.02 -6.23 -15.26
C THR A 55 -7.21 -5.00 -14.87
N PRO A 56 -7.84 -3.90 -14.43
CA PRO A 56 -7.10 -2.72 -13.97
C PRO A 56 -6.15 -3.03 -12.80
N MET A 57 -4.93 -2.50 -12.88
CA MET A 57 -3.85 -2.81 -11.94
C MET A 57 -4.01 -2.11 -10.58
N SER A 58 -4.39 -0.83 -10.57
CA SER A 58 -4.48 0.01 -9.37
C SER A 58 -5.85 -0.02 -8.68
N ASN A 59 -6.91 -0.54 -9.32
CA ASN A 59 -8.20 -0.70 -8.64
C ASN A 59 -8.14 -1.76 -7.54
N LYS A 60 -8.82 -1.51 -6.41
CA LYS A 60 -9.00 -2.49 -5.33
C LYS A 60 -9.77 -3.71 -5.81
N ASP A 61 -10.85 -3.48 -6.55
CA ASP A 61 -11.67 -4.53 -7.14
C ASP A 61 -11.01 -5.08 -8.42
N LYS A 62 -10.75 -6.38 -8.44
CA LYS A 62 -10.10 -7.07 -9.57
C LYS A 62 -11.13 -7.63 -10.55
N GLN A 63 -11.92 -6.73 -11.15
CA GLN A 63 -12.96 -7.06 -12.13
C GLN A 63 -12.60 -6.63 -13.55
N MET A 64 -13.03 -7.42 -14.54
CA MET A 64 -12.80 -7.17 -15.97
C MET A 64 -13.97 -6.50 -16.68
N ILE A 65 -15.17 -6.62 -16.12
CA ILE A 65 -16.40 -6.00 -16.62
C ILE A 65 -16.92 -5.10 -15.51
N TRP A 66 -17.10 -3.83 -15.82
CA TRP A 66 -17.57 -2.81 -14.89
C TRP A 66 -18.99 -2.41 -15.27
N SER A 67 -19.94 -2.62 -14.36
CA SER A 67 -21.30 -2.09 -14.52
C SER A 67 -21.33 -0.63 -14.10
N MET A 68 -21.98 0.19 -14.90
CA MET A 68 -22.06 1.63 -14.71
C MET A 68 -23.49 2.09 -14.94
N ASP A 69 -23.80 3.24 -14.37
CA ASP A 69 -25.03 3.99 -14.62
C ASP A 69 -24.59 5.45 -14.80
N PHE A 70 -24.25 5.81 -16.04
CA PHE A 70 -23.75 7.15 -16.37
C PHE A 70 -24.86 8.20 -16.27
N LYS A 71 -26.06 7.82 -16.71
CA LYS A 71 -27.24 8.69 -16.82
C LYS A 71 -28.06 8.78 -15.54
N GLN A 72 -27.78 7.92 -14.56
CA GLN A 72 -28.59 7.76 -13.34
C GLN A 72 -30.05 7.39 -13.65
N ASP A 73 -30.28 6.63 -14.72
CA ASP A 73 -31.62 6.27 -15.21
C ASP A 73 -32.00 4.80 -14.91
N ASN A 74 -31.14 4.09 -14.16
CA ASN A 74 -31.22 2.66 -13.85
C ASN A 74 -31.07 1.70 -15.05
N LYS A 75 -30.75 2.20 -16.26
CA LYS A 75 -30.28 1.31 -17.33
C LYS A 75 -28.80 1.04 -17.10
N LYS A 76 -28.40 -0.21 -17.30
CA LYS A 76 -27.00 -0.59 -17.10
C LYS A 76 -26.21 -0.27 -18.35
N GLU A 77 -25.12 0.47 -18.18
CA GLU A 77 -23.99 0.39 -19.09
C GLU A 77 -22.96 -0.60 -18.55
N ALA A 78 -22.18 -1.18 -19.44
CA ALA A 78 -21.04 -2.01 -19.06
C ALA A 78 -19.81 -1.62 -19.87
N ILE A 79 -18.67 -1.55 -19.20
CA ILE A 79 -17.39 -1.34 -19.88
C ILE A 79 -16.45 -2.50 -19.63
N LEU A 80 -15.63 -2.77 -20.63
CA LEU A 80 -14.55 -3.75 -20.55
C LEU A 80 -13.38 -3.33 -21.43
N PHE A 81 -12.20 -3.76 -20.99
CA PHE A 81 -10.97 -3.52 -21.70
C PHE A 81 -10.42 -4.82 -22.24
N TYR A 82 -9.89 -4.79 -23.45
CA TYR A 82 -9.34 -5.97 -24.09
C TYR A 82 -8.13 -5.65 -24.96
N LYS A 83 -7.35 -6.69 -25.27
CA LYS A 83 -6.34 -6.69 -26.33
C LYS A 83 -6.71 -7.64 -27.44
N LEU A 84 -6.27 -7.29 -28.64
CA LEU A 84 -6.29 -8.18 -29.79
C LEU A 84 -5.00 -9.01 -29.86
N PRO A 85 -5.03 -10.18 -30.53
CA PRO A 85 -3.83 -10.98 -30.75
C PRO A 85 -2.73 -10.19 -31.45
N ASN A 86 -1.49 -10.27 -30.95
CA ASN A 86 -0.31 -9.60 -31.48
C ASN A 86 -0.34 -8.05 -31.41
N GLU A 87 -1.21 -7.47 -30.58
CA GLU A 87 -1.29 -6.02 -30.38
C GLU A 87 -0.94 -5.64 -28.94
N ASP A 88 0.32 -5.87 -28.54
CA ASP A 88 0.76 -5.64 -27.17
C ASP A 88 0.85 -4.17 -26.75
N HIS A 89 0.79 -3.24 -27.72
CA HIS A 89 0.82 -1.79 -27.50
C HIS A 89 -0.52 -1.10 -27.78
N SER A 90 -1.61 -1.85 -27.83
CA SER A 90 -2.94 -1.28 -28.00
C SER A 90 -3.93 -1.88 -27.01
N VAL A 91 -4.62 -1.00 -26.30
CA VAL A 91 -5.70 -1.34 -25.39
C VAL A 91 -7.01 -0.85 -26.00
N TYR A 92 -8.01 -1.72 -26.03
CA TYR A 92 -9.33 -1.39 -26.54
C TYR A 92 -10.33 -1.32 -25.40
N LEU A 93 -11.17 -0.29 -25.43
CA LEU A 93 -12.37 -0.16 -24.61
C LEU A 93 -13.58 -0.49 -25.47
N ALA A 94 -14.48 -1.31 -24.94
CA ALA A 94 -15.85 -1.42 -25.44
C ALA A 94 -16.84 -0.97 -24.37
N VAL A 95 -17.76 -0.10 -24.76
CA VAL A 95 -18.86 0.39 -23.94
C VAL A 95 -20.13 -0.24 -24.48
N TYR A 96 -20.85 -0.96 -23.63
CA TYR A 96 -22.13 -1.59 -23.93
C TYR A 96 -23.26 -0.84 -23.22
N GLU A 97 -24.42 -0.80 -23.86
CA GLU A 97 -25.66 -0.26 -23.31
C GLU A 97 -26.74 -1.33 -23.32
N GLU A 98 -27.49 -1.44 -22.23
CA GLU A 98 -28.69 -2.27 -22.17
C GLU A 98 -29.80 -1.64 -23.02
N SER A 99 -30.34 -2.43 -23.95
CA SER A 99 -31.48 -2.08 -24.79
C SER A 99 -32.62 -3.08 -24.57
N GLY A 100 -33.84 -2.72 -24.97
CA GLY A 100 -35.01 -3.60 -24.79
C GLY A 100 -34.90 -5.02 -25.40
N ASN A 101 -33.93 -5.24 -26.28
CA ASN A 101 -33.65 -6.53 -26.92
C ASN A 101 -32.32 -7.18 -26.45
N GLY A 102 -31.72 -6.71 -25.36
CA GLY A 102 -30.42 -7.17 -24.86
C GLY A 102 -29.33 -6.10 -24.95
N TRP A 103 -28.08 -6.51 -25.01
CA TRP A 103 -26.93 -5.61 -25.03
C TRP A 103 -26.51 -5.22 -26.45
N LYS A 104 -26.00 -4.01 -26.63
CA LYS A 104 -25.36 -3.55 -27.87
C LYS A 104 -24.10 -2.75 -27.55
N ILE A 105 -23.11 -2.80 -28.43
CA ILE A 105 -21.99 -1.86 -28.37
C ILE A 105 -22.52 -0.44 -28.65
N LYS A 106 -22.23 0.45 -27.72
CA LYS A 106 -22.47 1.89 -27.81
C LYS A 106 -21.27 2.60 -28.43
N SER A 107 -20.06 2.32 -27.93
CA SER A 107 -18.83 2.87 -28.49
C SER A 107 -17.63 1.95 -28.27
N THR A 108 -16.62 2.15 -29.10
CA THR A 108 -15.31 1.50 -28.96
C THR A 108 -14.21 2.54 -29.07
N HIS A 109 -13.20 2.45 -28.21
CA HIS A 109 -12.04 3.34 -28.23
C HIS A 109 -10.76 2.51 -28.24
N ARG A 110 -9.72 3.03 -28.89
CA ARG A 110 -8.39 2.45 -28.90
C ARG A 110 -7.45 3.44 -28.21
N PHE A 111 -6.62 2.91 -27.32
CA PHE A 111 -5.55 3.62 -26.65
C PHE A 111 -4.22 3.01 -27.06
N ASP A 112 -3.21 3.85 -27.23
CA ASP A 112 -1.83 3.41 -27.35
C ASP A 112 -1.28 3.17 -25.94
N GLY A 113 -0.82 1.97 -25.66
CA GLY A 113 -0.34 1.61 -24.32
C GLY A 113 -0.24 0.12 -24.02
N GLY A 114 0.35 -0.16 -22.87
CA GLY A 114 0.66 -1.49 -22.37
C GLY A 114 -0.52 -2.17 -21.70
N ASP A 115 -1.07 -1.65 -20.61
CA ASP A 115 -2.18 -2.26 -19.88
C ASP A 115 -3.04 -1.17 -19.23
N VAL A 116 -4.16 -1.56 -18.59
CA VAL A 116 -5.05 -0.63 -17.87
C VAL A 116 -4.54 -0.47 -16.45
N ASP A 117 -4.23 0.77 -16.06
CA ASP A 117 -3.85 1.09 -14.69
C ASP A 117 -5.09 1.21 -13.80
N ILE A 118 -5.99 2.14 -14.10
CA ILE A 118 -7.16 2.43 -13.26
C ILE A 118 -8.41 2.70 -14.09
N VAL A 119 -9.55 2.38 -13.53
CA VAL A 119 -10.88 2.72 -14.06
C VAL A 119 -11.68 3.32 -12.90
N GLU A 120 -12.21 4.53 -13.09
CA GLU A 120 -13.00 5.21 -12.07
C GLU A 120 -14.20 5.93 -12.69
N VAL A 121 -15.30 6.00 -11.94
CA VAL A 121 -16.55 6.61 -12.38
C VAL A 121 -17.02 7.61 -11.34
N GLY A 122 -17.30 8.83 -11.75
CA GLY A 122 -17.80 9.83 -10.80
C GLY A 122 -18.06 11.16 -11.45
N ASP A 123 -18.65 12.07 -10.69
CA ASP A 123 -18.77 13.47 -11.09
C ASP A 123 -17.44 14.17 -10.82
N PHE A 124 -16.61 14.26 -11.85
CA PHE A 124 -15.32 14.93 -11.79
C PHE A 124 -15.45 16.39 -12.24
N THR A 125 -16.48 16.71 -13.04
CA THR A 125 -16.72 18.07 -13.55
C THR A 125 -17.56 18.94 -12.62
N GLY A 126 -18.21 18.37 -11.61
CA GLY A 126 -19.13 19.03 -10.69
C GLY A 126 -20.46 19.45 -11.34
N ASN A 127 -20.84 18.84 -12.47
CA ASN A 127 -22.05 19.19 -13.21
C ASN A 127 -23.23 18.24 -12.91
N GLY A 128 -23.05 17.27 -12.00
CA GLY A 128 -24.02 16.25 -11.63
C GLY A 128 -24.07 15.03 -12.54
N LYS A 129 -23.35 15.04 -13.68
CA LYS A 129 -23.16 13.88 -14.56
C LYS A 129 -21.93 13.09 -14.13
N ARG A 130 -21.87 11.83 -14.57
CA ARG A 130 -20.73 10.95 -14.28
C ARG A 130 -19.83 10.84 -15.50
N GLU A 131 -18.54 11.03 -15.27
CA GLU A 131 -17.48 10.78 -16.25
C GLU A 131 -16.79 9.43 -15.97
N LEU A 132 -16.23 8.86 -17.03
CA LEU A 132 -15.36 7.68 -17.00
C LEU A 132 -13.90 8.14 -17.08
N LEU A 133 -13.15 7.92 -16.01
CA LEU A 133 -11.69 8.12 -15.96
C LEU A 133 -10.99 6.78 -16.17
N ILE A 134 -10.02 6.76 -17.08
CA ILE A 134 -9.25 5.57 -17.47
C ILE A 134 -7.77 5.93 -17.42
N GLY A 135 -6.98 5.16 -16.69
CA GLY A 135 -5.52 5.19 -16.76
C GLY A 135 -5.00 4.09 -17.65
N ILE A 136 -4.16 4.44 -18.62
CA ILE A 136 -3.47 3.49 -19.51
C ILE A 136 -1.98 3.60 -19.28
N SER A 137 -1.27 2.49 -19.03
CA SER A 137 0.19 2.52 -18.93
C SER A 137 0.80 2.70 -20.32
N VAL A 138 1.86 3.52 -20.44
CA VAL A 138 2.57 3.70 -21.72
C VAL A 138 3.23 2.37 -22.13
N SER A 139 3.80 1.66 -21.17
CA SER A 139 4.31 0.30 -21.33
C SER A 139 4.15 -0.50 -20.03
N ARG A 140 4.55 -1.77 -20.03
CA ARG A 140 4.47 -2.63 -18.82
C ARG A 140 5.51 -2.29 -17.76
N GLU A 141 6.63 -1.71 -18.18
CA GLU A 141 7.78 -1.42 -17.32
C GLU A 141 7.92 0.08 -17.03
N SER A 142 7.14 0.92 -17.72
CA SER A 142 7.13 2.36 -17.48
C SER A 142 6.31 2.70 -16.24
N LEU A 143 6.80 3.65 -15.45
CA LEU A 143 6.01 4.33 -14.43
C LEU A 143 5.08 5.38 -15.05
N GLU A 144 5.21 5.67 -16.35
CA GLU A 144 4.39 6.64 -17.05
C GLU A 144 3.06 6.02 -17.50
N HIS A 145 1.99 6.74 -17.19
CA HIS A 145 0.63 6.44 -17.57
C HIS A 145 -0.01 7.68 -18.21
N VAL A 146 -1.07 7.48 -18.98
CA VAL A 146 -1.93 8.54 -19.49
C VAL A 146 -3.34 8.35 -18.94
N MET A 147 -3.84 9.37 -18.27
CA MET A 147 -5.22 9.47 -17.84
C MET A 147 -6.05 10.01 -19.00
N TYR A 148 -7.16 9.34 -19.32
CA TYR A 148 -8.17 9.78 -20.25
C TYR A 148 -9.49 9.90 -19.52
N VAL A 149 -10.26 10.95 -19.81
CA VAL A 149 -11.58 11.16 -19.21
C VAL A 149 -12.61 11.32 -20.31
N PHE A 150 -13.67 10.54 -20.20
CA PHE A 150 -14.79 10.54 -21.12
C PHE A 150 -16.06 11.03 -20.42
N SER A 151 -16.82 11.86 -21.11
CA SER A 151 -18.20 12.22 -20.73
C SER A 151 -19.14 11.79 -21.83
N GLU A 152 -20.40 11.52 -21.47
CA GLU A 152 -21.42 11.21 -22.46
C GLU A 152 -22.02 12.50 -23.04
N GLU A 153 -21.85 12.66 -24.36
CA GLU A 153 -22.43 13.74 -25.15
C GLU A 153 -23.21 13.15 -26.34
N ASN A 154 -24.52 13.45 -26.45
CA ASN A 154 -25.38 12.98 -27.54
C ASN A 154 -25.36 11.45 -27.76
N GLU A 155 -25.41 10.67 -26.69
CA GLU A 155 -25.33 9.19 -26.70
C GLU A 155 -23.96 8.60 -27.07
N ASP A 156 -22.94 9.43 -27.31
CA ASP A 156 -21.56 9.02 -27.56
C ASP A 156 -20.65 9.30 -26.36
N MET A 157 -19.69 8.41 -26.11
CA MET A 157 -18.63 8.66 -25.13
C MET A 157 -17.51 9.47 -25.78
N LYS A 158 -17.35 10.72 -25.35
CA LYS A 158 -16.37 11.64 -25.92
C LYS A 158 -15.29 11.95 -24.90
N GLU A 159 -14.04 11.89 -25.34
CA GLU A 159 -12.90 12.32 -24.53
C GLU A 159 -12.97 13.84 -24.30
N ILE A 160 -12.95 14.24 -23.03
CA ILE A 160 -13.01 15.65 -22.61
C ILE A 160 -11.71 16.12 -21.96
N TYR A 161 -10.84 15.20 -21.54
CA TYR A 161 -9.58 15.51 -20.88
C TYR A 161 -8.59 14.35 -21.02
N ASN A 162 -7.31 14.67 -21.11
CA ASN A 162 -6.23 13.71 -20.93
C ASN A 162 -5.01 14.36 -20.27
N ARG A 163 -4.21 13.55 -19.55
CA ARG A 163 -2.97 14.01 -18.89
C ARG A 163 -2.06 12.84 -18.51
N SER A 164 -0.75 12.99 -18.72
CA SER A 164 0.25 12.02 -18.24
C SER A 164 0.43 12.07 -16.72
N TYR A 165 0.75 10.93 -16.12
CA TYR A 165 1.00 10.81 -14.68
C TYR A 165 1.88 9.60 -14.34
N THR A 166 2.44 9.61 -13.14
CA THR A 166 3.19 8.49 -12.55
C THR A 166 2.33 7.68 -11.59
N LYS A 167 1.57 8.38 -10.72
CA LYS A 167 0.55 7.76 -9.88
C LYS A 167 -0.59 8.74 -9.68
N LEU A 168 -1.81 8.24 -9.56
CA LEU A 168 -2.96 9.05 -9.18
C LEU A 168 -3.73 8.42 -8.03
N PHE A 169 -4.36 9.27 -7.23
CA PHE A 169 -5.30 8.89 -6.17
C PHE A 169 -6.58 9.69 -6.33
N ILE A 170 -7.73 9.05 -6.16
CA ILE A 170 -9.04 9.67 -6.36
C ILE A 170 -9.85 9.56 -5.06
N GLU A 171 -10.12 10.70 -4.44
CA GLU A 171 -10.96 10.80 -3.24
C GLU A 171 -11.48 12.23 -3.06
N ASP A 172 -12.51 12.42 -2.22
CA ASP A 172 -12.97 13.75 -1.82
C ASP A 172 -12.04 14.29 -0.72
N LEU A 173 -10.96 14.97 -1.11
CA LEU A 173 -9.89 15.41 -0.23
C LEU A 173 -10.33 16.61 0.62
N ASN A 174 -11.01 17.57 -0.03
CA ASN A 174 -11.46 18.80 0.63
C ASN A 174 -12.86 18.69 1.26
N LYS A 175 -13.54 17.54 1.11
CA LYS A 175 -14.85 17.22 1.68
C LYS A 175 -15.99 18.08 1.11
N ASN A 176 -15.90 18.45 -0.16
CA ASN A 176 -16.95 19.21 -0.84
C ASN A 176 -17.94 18.34 -1.63
N GLY A 177 -17.72 17.02 -1.66
CA GLY A 177 -18.56 16.05 -2.36
C GLY A 177 -18.14 15.76 -3.81
N LEU A 178 -17.10 16.41 -4.32
CA LEU A 178 -16.51 16.11 -5.63
C LEU A 178 -15.38 15.09 -5.49
N LYS A 179 -15.09 14.37 -6.58
CA LYS A 179 -13.91 13.51 -6.64
C LYS A 179 -12.70 14.35 -7.04
N ASP A 180 -11.79 14.51 -6.10
CA ASP A 180 -10.51 15.17 -6.35
C ASP A 180 -9.47 14.16 -6.84
N ILE A 181 -8.45 14.67 -7.52
CA ILE A 181 -7.33 13.87 -8.02
C ILE A 181 -6.05 14.40 -7.38
N SER A 182 -5.29 13.51 -6.74
CA SER A 182 -3.89 13.78 -6.45
C SER A 182 -3.02 13.14 -7.50
N LEU A 183 -2.30 13.97 -8.25
CA LEU A 183 -1.51 13.55 -9.40
C LEU A 183 -0.02 13.63 -9.06
N VAL A 184 0.65 12.49 -9.05
CA VAL A 184 2.11 12.43 -8.93
C VAL A 184 2.70 12.38 -10.33
N THR A 185 3.62 13.29 -10.62
CA THR A 185 4.37 13.32 -11.88
C THR A 185 5.86 13.20 -11.57
N TYR A 186 6.50 12.18 -12.13
CA TYR A 186 7.93 11.97 -12.11
C TYR A 186 8.45 11.90 -13.55
N GLU A 187 9.24 12.89 -13.92
CA GLU A 187 10.03 12.94 -15.15
C GLU A 187 11.50 12.96 -14.72
N LYS A 188 12.22 11.91 -15.10
CA LYS A 188 13.58 11.68 -14.62
C LYS A 188 14.47 12.90 -14.85
N ASP A 189 15.14 13.35 -13.80
CA ASP A 189 16.07 14.50 -13.79
C ASP A 189 15.41 15.87 -14.13
N GLU A 190 14.08 15.92 -14.30
CA GLU A 190 13.34 17.13 -14.71
C GLU A 190 12.30 17.55 -13.67
N LYS A 191 11.42 16.63 -13.25
CA LYS A 191 10.25 16.96 -12.43
C LYS A 191 9.89 15.85 -11.44
N LEU A 192 9.63 16.20 -10.19
CA LEU A 192 8.94 15.35 -9.22
C LEU A 192 7.93 16.21 -8.46
N THR A 193 6.63 16.03 -8.74
CA THR A 193 5.57 16.85 -8.12
C THR A 193 4.38 16.03 -7.68
N VAL A 194 3.68 16.56 -6.69
CA VAL A 194 2.35 16.12 -6.27
C VAL A 194 1.38 17.29 -6.44
N GLU A 195 0.41 17.12 -7.31
CA GLU A 195 -0.61 18.13 -7.61
C GLU A 195 -1.95 17.76 -6.96
N PHE A 196 -2.65 18.76 -6.45
CA PHE A 196 -4.07 18.66 -6.11
C PHE A 196 -4.86 19.18 -7.30
N MET A 197 -5.74 18.34 -7.84
CA MET A 197 -6.59 18.68 -8.97
C MET A 197 -8.06 18.48 -8.62
N GLU A 198 -8.87 19.45 -9.02
CA GLU A 198 -10.32 19.40 -8.92
C GLU A 198 -10.88 19.92 -10.24
N GLN A 199 -11.91 19.28 -10.79
CA GLN A 199 -12.47 19.65 -12.10
C GLN A 199 -11.41 19.79 -13.21
N PHE A 200 -10.41 18.91 -13.17
CA PHE A 200 -9.26 18.86 -14.08
C PHE A 200 -8.38 20.12 -14.11
N LYS A 201 -8.45 20.96 -13.07
CA LYS A 201 -7.57 22.10 -12.86
C LYS A 201 -6.64 21.82 -11.69
N THR A 202 -5.34 22.08 -11.87
CA THR A 202 -4.38 22.07 -10.76
C THR A 202 -4.68 23.27 -9.85
N LEU A 203 -4.96 23.00 -8.57
CA LEU A 203 -5.24 24.01 -7.54
C LEU A 203 -4.04 24.24 -6.61
N SER A 204 -3.18 23.23 -6.44
CA SER A 204 -1.91 23.36 -5.72
C SER A 204 -0.90 22.33 -6.19
N GLU A 205 0.38 22.61 -5.99
CA GLU A 205 1.50 21.71 -6.33
C GLU A 205 2.55 21.76 -5.22
N ALA A 206 3.02 20.59 -4.80
CA ALA A 206 4.26 20.44 -4.05
C ALA A 206 5.34 19.83 -4.95
N SER A 207 6.52 20.46 -4.99
CA SER A 207 7.65 20.00 -5.80
C SER A 207 8.77 19.45 -4.93
N PHE A 208 9.43 18.41 -5.42
CA PHE A 208 10.54 17.71 -4.77
C PHE A 208 11.75 17.65 -5.71
N ASP A 209 12.87 17.16 -5.19
CA ASP A 209 14.08 16.95 -5.97
C ASP A 209 13.85 15.81 -7.00
N PRO A 210 13.99 16.07 -8.31
CA PRO A 210 13.80 15.06 -9.34
C PRO A 210 15.02 14.14 -9.53
N PHE A 211 16.18 14.44 -8.94
CA PHE A 211 17.42 13.68 -9.08
C PHE A 211 17.43 12.43 -8.18
N ILE A 212 16.44 11.57 -8.39
CA ILE A 212 16.31 10.26 -7.77
C ILE A 212 16.65 9.15 -8.78
N ASN A 213 17.15 8.02 -8.28
CA ASN A 213 17.47 6.86 -9.12
C ASN A 213 16.25 5.99 -9.42
N SER A 214 15.33 5.90 -8.46
CA SER A 214 14.15 5.05 -8.55
C SER A 214 13.10 5.49 -7.54
N ILE A 215 11.83 5.21 -7.85
CA ILE A 215 10.73 5.28 -6.90
C ILE A 215 10.47 3.86 -6.42
N GLN A 216 10.50 3.63 -5.11
CA GLN A 216 10.14 2.34 -4.53
C GLN A 216 8.66 2.27 -4.21
N ARG A 217 8.09 3.33 -3.61
CA ARG A 217 6.69 3.36 -3.22
C ARG A 217 6.10 4.74 -3.37
N ILE A 218 4.87 4.79 -3.88
CA ILE A 218 4.01 5.98 -3.84
C ILE A 218 2.69 5.56 -3.21
N GLN A 219 2.32 6.22 -2.11
CA GLN A 219 1.10 5.91 -1.39
C GLN A 219 0.44 7.18 -0.87
N MET A 220 -0.87 7.10 -0.66
CA MET A 220 -1.65 8.14 -0.02
C MET A 220 -2.33 7.56 1.22
N GLY A 221 -2.34 8.33 2.30
CA GLY A 221 -3.03 7.95 3.52
C GLY A 221 -2.97 9.05 4.56
N ARG A 222 -3.49 8.76 5.75
CA ARG A 222 -3.39 9.68 6.88
C ARG A 222 -1.95 9.69 7.37
N ILE A 223 -1.46 10.86 7.73
CA ILE A 223 -0.18 11.03 8.44
C ILE A 223 -0.39 11.54 9.86
N SER A 224 -1.61 11.96 10.19
CA SER A 224 -2.09 12.27 11.53
C SER A 224 -3.58 11.96 11.65
N LYS A 225 -4.17 12.23 12.82
CA LYS A 225 -5.63 12.13 12.99
C LYS A 225 -6.40 13.15 12.14
N SER A 226 -5.78 14.21 11.63
CA SER A 226 -6.47 15.25 10.85
C SER A 226 -6.05 15.26 9.40
N LEU A 227 -4.80 14.90 9.12
CA LEU A 227 -4.15 15.21 7.86
C LEU A 227 -3.79 13.97 7.08
N LYS A 228 -3.84 14.12 5.75
CA LYS A 228 -3.40 13.13 4.77
C LYS A 228 -2.18 13.65 4.03
N ALA A 229 -1.46 12.74 3.40
CA ALA A 229 -0.37 13.07 2.51
C ALA A 229 -0.23 12.05 1.39
N VAL A 230 0.43 12.48 0.32
CA VAL A 230 1.13 11.56 -0.58
C VAL A 230 2.55 11.39 -0.06
N VAL A 231 2.96 10.14 0.13
CA VAL A 231 4.29 9.74 0.62
C VAL A 231 5.00 9.00 -0.51
N ILE A 232 6.22 9.43 -0.82
CA ILE A 232 7.05 8.88 -1.90
C ILE A 232 8.38 8.44 -1.30
N ASP A 233 8.61 7.13 -1.26
CA ASP A 233 9.90 6.56 -0.87
C ASP A 233 10.73 6.30 -2.14
N ALA A 234 11.91 6.92 -2.22
CA ALA A 234 12.76 6.93 -3.41
C ALA A 234 14.21 6.55 -3.07
N GLY A 235 14.91 5.98 -4.04
CA GLY A 235 16.35 5.76 -3.96
C GLY A 235 17.14 6.95 -4.51
N VAL A 236 18.20 7.35 -3.81
CA VAL A 236 19.08 8.47 -4.18
C VAL A 236 20.55 8.09 -4.02
N GLY A 237 21.41 8.60 -4.92
CA GLY A 237 22.85 8.28 -4.88
C GLY A 237 23.14 6.78 -5.00
N ALA A 238 24.36 6.33 -4.70
CA ALA A 238 24.72 4.93 -4.97
C ALA A 238 23.92 3.91 -4.11
N HIS A 239 23.59 4.28 -2.87
CA HIS A 239 23.05 3.34 -1.88
C HIS A 239 22.01 3.91 -0.93
N SER A 240 21.57 5.17 -1.07
CA SER A 240 20.74 5.84 -0.07
C SER A 240 19.27 5.89 -0.49
N GLY A 241 18.40 6.18 0.47
CA GLY A 241 16.98 6.42 0.27
C GLY A 241 16.56 7.81 0.75
N ILE A 242 15.40 8.27 0.31
CA ILE A 242 14.76 9.47 0.82
C ILE A 242 13.23 9.29 0.80
N THR A 243 12.56 9.82 1.82
CA THR A 243 11.10 9.89 1.85
C THR A 243 10.66 11.33 1.62
N TYR A 244 9.88 11.57 0.56
CA TYR A 244 9.18 12.83 0.32
C TYR A 244 7.74 12.75 0.81
N VAL A 245 7.25 13.84 1.39
CA VAL A 245 5.89 13.92 1.94
C VAL A 245 5.22 15.20 1.46
N ALA A 246 4.20 15.05 0.61
CA ALA A 246 3.29 16.12 0.23
C ALA A 246 2.07 16.07 1.15
N LYS A 247 2.10 16.89 2.20
CA LYS A 247 1.00 16.99 3.17
C LYS A 247 -0.13 17.81 2.56
N PHE A 248 -1.35 17.28 2.66
CA PHE A 248 -2.56 17.99 2.27
C PHE A 248 -3.18 18.67 3.48
N ASP A 249 -3.28 20.01 3.44
CA ASP A 249 -4.02 20.79 4.43
C ASP A 249 -4.82 21.90 3.73
N LYS A 250 -6.08 22.10 4.14
CA LYS A 250 -6.98 23.18 3.67
C LYS A 250 -7.01 23.38 2.14
N GLY A 251 -7.06 22.28 1.37
CA GLY A 251 -7.14 22.36 -0.10
C GLY A 251 -5.81 22.61 -0.79
N HIS A 252 -4.69 22.38 -0.09
CA HIS A 252 -3.35 22.67 -0.61
C HIS A 252 -2.36 21.56 -0.24
N TYR A 253 -1.55 21.15 -1.21
CA TYR A 253 -0.34 20.36 -0.97
C TYR A 253 0.84 21.26 -0.65
N GLU A 254 1.49 20.97 0.47
CA GLU A 254 2.79 21.55 0.81
C GLU A 254 3.78 20.44 1.17
N THR A 255 5.07 20.72 0.98
CA THR A 255 6.11 19.81 1.46
C THR A 255 6.07 19.80 2.99
N LEU A 256 6.16 18.63 3.60
CA LEU A 256 6.29 18.52 5.05
C LEU A 256 7.76 18.62 5.44
N PRO A 257 8.24 19.73 6.04
CA PRO A 257 9.55 19.75 6.65
C PRO A 257 9.50 18.90 7.92
N ILE A 258 10.12 17.72 7.88
CA ILE A 258 10.45 16.98 9.08
C ILE A 258 11.70 17.63 9.67
N ASP A 259 11.79 17.68 11.00
CA ASP A 259 12.59 18.61 11.81
C ASP A 259 14.12 18.46 11.58
N GLY A 260 14.58 18.96 10.42
CA GLY A 260 15.91 18.77 9.85
C GLY A 260 15.80 18.17 8.45
N LYS A 261 16.40 18.81 7.44
CA LYS A 261 16.39 18.32 6.03
C LYS A 261 16.91 16.87 5.86
N GLU A 262 17.58 16.33 6.87
CA GLU A 262 18.19 15.00 6.89
C GLU A 262 17.32 13.94 7.60
N ASP A 263 16.19 14.30 8.22
CA ASP A 263 15.43 13.38 9.08
C ASP A 263 14.74 12.22 8.35
N LEU A 264 14.52 12.38 7.04
CA LEU A 264 13.96 11.37 6.13
C LEU A 264 14.95 10.95 5.04
N PHE A 265 16.23 11.33 5.18
CA PHE A 265 17.29 10.74 4.40
C PHE A 265 17.70 9.42 5.05
N ASN A 266 17.86 8.40 4.21
CA ASN A 266 18.07 7.03 4.65
C ASN A 266 19.32 6.44 4.06
N ASP A 267 19.96 5.58 4.82
CA ASP A 267 21.24 5.00 4.43
C ASP A 267 21.13 3.88 3.41
N TYR A 268 19.89 3.39 3.26
CA TYR A 268 19.42 2.52 2.21
C TYR A 268 17.94 2.76 2.01
N VAL A 269 17.40 2.30 0.89
CA VAL A 269 15.98 2.51 0.63
C VAL A 269 15.14 1.65 1.56
N VAL A 270 14.22 2.31 2.24
CA VAL A 270 13.29 1.74 3.21
C VAL A 270 11.91 2.34 2.92
N GLU A 271 10.87 1.54 3.14
CA GLU A 271 9.50 1.95 2.83
C GLU A 271 8.75 2.39 4.09
N SER A 272 8.12 3.56 3.98
CA SER A 272 7.15 4.08 4.93
C SER A 272 5.89 3.24 4.86
N LYS A 273 5.20 3.03 5.99
CA LYS A 273 3.93 2.28 6.04
C LYS A 273 3.24 2.48 7.38
N ASP A 274 1.95 2.16 7.42
CA ASP A 274 1.21 1.96 8.66
C ASP A 274 1.73 0.69 9.35
N ILE A 275 2.70 0.88 10.25
CA ILE A 275 3.46 -0.19 10.90
C ILE A 275 2.69 -0.83 12.06
N ASN A 276 1.73 -0.09 12.62
CA ASN A 276 0.98 -0.47 13.81
C ASN A 276 -0.51 -0.75 13.52
N GLU A 277 -0.94 -0.62 12.26
CA GLU A 277 -2.28 -0.85 11.74
C GLU A 277 -3.35 0.10 12.35
N ASP A 278 -2.97 1.34 12.70
CA ASP A 278 -3.88 2.35 13.25
C ASP A 278 -4.52 3.28 12.19
N GLY A 279 -4.16 3.07 10.91
CA GLY A 279 -4.61 3.84 9.76
C GLY A 279 -3.79 5.11 9.51
N ILE A 280 -2.66 5.29 10.18
CA ILE A 280 -1.70 6.38 9.99
C ILE A 280 -0.41 5.81 9.40
N ILE A 281 0.12 6.44 8.35
CA ILE A 281 1.39 6.07 7.75
C ILE A 281 2.51 6.58 8.66
N GLU A 282 3.33 5.69 9.19
CA GLU A 282 4.61 6.04 9.77
C GLU A 282 5.68 6.21 8.69
N PHE A 283 6.44 7.28 8.82
CA PHE A 283 7.64 7.49 8.01
C PHE A 283 8.78 6.67 8.56
N VAL A 284 9.59 6.09 7.70
CA VAL A 284 10.75 5.31 8.11
C VAL A 284 12.02 6.15 8.03
N ARG A 285 12.90 5.98 9.02
CA ARG A 285 14.28 6.46 8.92
C ARG A 285 15.31 5.43 9.35
N THR A 286 16.50 5.47 8.76
CA THR A 286 17.66 4.73 9.28
C THR A 286 18.29 5.48 10.43
N VAL A 287 18.61 4.77 11.51
CA VAL A 287 19.20 5.32 12.72
C VAL A 287 20.45 4.55 13.07
N ARG A 288 21.56 5.27 13.21
CA ARG A 288 22.79 4.70 13.73
C ARG A 288 22.65 4.38 15.22
N PRO A 289 22.92 3.15 15.67
CA PRO A 289 22.86 2.82 17.09
C PRO A 289 24.06 3.42 17.83
N LYS A 290 23.89 3.65 19.14
CA LYS A 290 24.95 4.27 19.96
C LYS A 290 26.22 3.44 19.98
N GLY A 291 27.38 4.09 19.93
CA GLY A 291 28.70 3.46 19.88
C GLY A 291 29.23 3.19 18.47
N TRP A 292 28.48 3.60 17.44
CA TRP A 292 28.87 3.49 16.02
C TRP A 292 29.21 4.84 15.38
N GLU A 293 29.21 5.93 16.15
CA GLU A 293 29.36 7.30 15.66
C GLU A 293 30.67 7.50 14.87
N GLU A 294 31.75 6.86 15.31
CA GLU A 294 33.08 6.95 14.69
C GLU A 294 33.31 5.91 13.57
N ILE A 295 32.36 5.02 13.32
CA ILE A 295 32.48 4.01 12.28
C ILE A 295 32.11 4.62 10.92
N SER A 296 32.87 4.23 9.90
CA SER A 296 32.62 4.68 8.54
C SER A 296 31.22 4.27 8.11
N TYR A 297 30.60 5.09 7.26
CA TYR A 297 29.21 4.88 6.87
C TYR A 297 28.96 3.52 6.22
N GLY A 298 29.85 3.08 5.32
CA GLY A 298 29.73 1.80 4.62
C GLY A 298 29.94 0.56 5.49
N GLU A 299 30.52 0.72 6.68
CA GLU A 299 30.73 -0.37 7.65
C GLU A 299 29.74 -0.30 8.81
N SER A 300 29.01 0.81 8.93
CA SER A 300 28.10 1.03 10.04
C SER A 300 26.84 0.19 9.91
N THR A 301 26.43 -0.42 11.01
CA THR A 301 25.09 -1.00 11.09
C THR A 301 24.05 0.09 11.34
N MET A 302 22.90 -0.02 10.70
CA MET A 302 21.78 0.89 10.90
C MET A 302 20.56 0.12 11.36
N PHE A 303 19.78 0.77 12.23
CA PHE A 303 18.46 0.32 12.62
C PHE A 303 17.43 1.06 11.79
N GLU A 304 16.27 0.49 11.59
CA GLU A 304 15.14 1.18 10.99
C GLU A 304 14.22 1.66 12.08
N ARG A 305 13.79 2.92 12.03
CA ARG A 305 12.88 3.52 12.98
C ARG A 305 11.69 4.12 12.26
N TYR A 306 10.53 3.56 12.54
CA TYR A 306 9.24 4.08 12.11
C TYR A 306 8.79 5.18 13.08
N ILE A 307 8.55 6.36 12.54
CA ILE A 307 8.13 7.55 13.26
C ILE A 307 6.75 7.99 12.79
N GLN A 308 5.88 8.30 13.74
CA GLN A 308 4.59 8.91 13.47
C GLN A 308 4.72 10.41 13.64
N TRP A 309 4.40 11.14 12.60
CA TRP A 309 4.30 12.59 12.65
C TRP A 309 2.93 13.00 13.20
N SER A 310 2.90 14.14 13.88
CA SER A 310 1.67 14.83 14.26
C SER A 310 1.95 16.32 14.36
N GLU A 311 0.89 17.10 14.46
CA GLU A 311 0.93 18.53 14.68
C GLU A 311 1.64 18.90 16.01
N ASP A 312 1.64 17.99 16.98
CA ASP A 312 2.32 18.14 18.29
C ASP A 312 3.78 17.68 18.28
N GLY A 313 4.27 17.14 17.16
CA GLY A 313 5.63 16.64 16.99
C GLY A 313 5.69 15.18 16.56
N ILE A 314 6.91 14.62 16.61
CA ILE A 314 7.24 13.30 16.08
C ILE A 314 7.41 12.30 17.22
N LYS A 315 6.83 11.11 17.08
CA LYS A 315 6.95 10.02 18.04
C LYS A 315 7.48 8.75 17.38
N PRO A 316 8.49 8.06 17.96
CA PRO A 316 8.87 6.74 17.50
C PRO A 316 7.81 5.69 17.86
N ILE A 317 7.42 4.91 16.85
CA ILE A 317 6.41 3.84 16.98
C ILE A 317 7.10 2.49 17.06
N GLU A 318 8.05 2.25 16.17
CA GLU A 318 8.75 0.98 16.09
C GLU A 318 10.21 1.19 15.70
N GLU A 319 11.08 0.31 16.18
CA GLU A 319 12.47 0.24 15.76
C GLU A 319 12.85 -1.21 15.49
N ARG A 320 13.67 -1.44 14.47
CA ARG A 320 14.08 -2.78 14.03
C ARG A 320 15.57 -2.80 13.76
N TYR A 321 16.21 -3.89 14.15
CA TYR A 321 17.47 -4.31 13.55
C TYR A 321 17.16 -5.34 12.46
N VAL A 322 17.58 -5.09 11.23
CA VAL A 322 17.26 -5.95 10.08
C VAL A 322 18.55 -6.58 9.55
N ASN A 323 18.54 -7.90 9.37
CA ASN A 323 19.65 -8.61 8.76
C ASN A 323 19.13 -9.45 7.59
N ILE A 324 19.13 -8.84 6.41
CA ILE A 324 18.64 -9.43 5.17
C ILE A 324 19.45 -10.68 4.81
N GLU A 325 20.78 -10.60 4.87
CA GLU A 325 21.69 -11.71 4.53
C GLU A 325 21.43 -12.96 5.37
N LYS A 326 21.17 -12.77 6.67
CA LYS A 326 20.88 -13.85 7.59
C LYS A 326 19.39 -14.19 7.66
N GLY A 327 18.50 -13.44 7.00
CA GLY A 327 17.08 -13.78 6.85
C GLY A 327 16.21 -13.55 8.09
N TYR A 328 16.57 -12.62 8.98
CA TYR A 328 15.76 -12.28 10.15
C TYR A 328 15.83 -10.79 10.50
N PHE A 329 14.90 -10.34 11.33
CA PHE A 329 15.00 -9.04 11.99
C PHE A 329 14.63 -9.16 13.47
N VAL A 330 14.99 -8.14 14.25
CA VAL A 330 14.63 -8.02 15.66
C VAL A 330 13.81 -6.75 15.83
N LYS A 331 12.56 -6.89 16.27
CA LYS A 331 11.70 -5.77 16.65
C LYS A 331 12.08 -5.30 18.06
N ILE A 332 12.52 -4.06 18.18
CA ILE A 332 12.90 -3.47 19.47
C ILE A 332 11.63 -3.10 20.25
N PRO A 333 11.51 -3.51 21.53
CA PRO A 333 10.36 -3.15 22.36
C PRO A 333 10.25 -1.63 22.50
N GLN A 334 9.02 -1.10 22.54
CA GLN A 334 8.81 0.35 22.54
C GLN A 334 9.53 1.09 23.69
N ALA A 335 9.64 0.47 24.88
CA ALA A 335 10.36 1.03 26.02
C ALA A 335 11.89 1.13 25.82
N LEU A 336 12.43 0.40 24.83
CA LEU A 336 13.86 0.28 24.53
C LEU A 336 14.27 0.92 23.20
N ILE A 337 13.34 1.56 22.47
CA ILE A 337 13.67 2.30 21.24
C ILE A 337 14.76 3.33 21.53
N GLY A 338 15.83 3.32 20.72
CA GLY A 338 16.99 4.19 20.87
C GLY A 338 17.89 3.89 22.08
N LYS A 339 17.61 2.80 22.81
CA LYS A 339 18.43 2.31 23.92
C LYS A 339 19.17 1.02 23.57
N ILE A 340 18.80 0.33 22.50
CA ILE A 340 19.50 -0.88 22.06
C ILE A 340 20.64 -0.52 21.09
N THR A 341 21.78 -1.16 21.29
CA THR A 341 22.89 -1.18 20.33
C THR A 341 23.35 -2.61 20.05
N VAL A 342 24.22 -2.79 19.06
CA VAL A 342 24.93 -4.03 18.79
C VAL A 342 26.45 -3.78 18.89
N PRO A 343 27.26 -4.76 19.31
CA PRO A 343 28.71 -4.60 19.35
C PRO A 343 29.30 -4.30 17.96
N VAL A 344 30.24 -3.35 17.89
CA VAL A 344 30.97 -3.00 16.66
C VAL A 344 31.74 -4.20 16.10
N GLN A 345 32.39 -4.96 16.99
CA GLN A 345 33.08 -6.19 16.62
C GLN A 345 32.28 -7.39 17.11
N GLN A 346 32.00 -8.30 16.19
CA GLN A 346 31.37 -9.58 16.49
C GLN A 346 32.41 -10.68 16.39
N GLU A 347 32.51 -11.51 17.44
CA GLU A 347 33.45 -12.62 17.47
C GLU A 347 33.05 -13.76 16.52
N ALA A 348 31.76 -13.92 16.24
CA ALA A 348 31.22 -14.99 15.39
C ALA A 348 30.07 -14.49 14.52
N SER A 349 30.14 -14.72 13.20
CA SER A 349 29.12 -14.26 12.23
C SER A 349 27.73 -14.88 12.39
N ASP A 350 27.61 -15.92 13.22
CA ASP A 350 26.35 -16.63 13.48
C ASP A 350 25.77 -16.29 14.86
N VAL A 351 26.34 -15.29 15.55
CA VAL A 351 25.87 -14.81 16.85
C VAL A 351 25.71 -13.29 16.83
N GLN A 352 24.48 -12.81 17.04
CA GLN A 352 24.18 -11.39 17.17
C GLN A 352 23.78 -11.07 18.61
N LYS A 353 24.51 -10.15 19.25
CA LYS A 353 24.20 -9.63 20.59
C LYS A 353 23.57 -8.24 20.49
N PHE A 354 22.65 -7.95 21.41
CA PHE A 354 21.98 -6.66 21.55
C PHE A 354 22.10 -6.20 23.00
N ILE A 355 22.62 -4.99 23.21
CA ILE A 355 22.94 -4.44 24.53
C ILE A 355 22.03 -3.25 24.82
N ASP A 356 21.45 -3.21 26.01
CA ASP A 356 20.78 -2.02 26.51
C ASP A 356 21.83 -1.00 26.98
N THR A 357 21.93 0.12 26.28
CA THR A 357 22.91 1.18 26.55
C THR A 357 22.67 1.94 27.85
N THR A 358 21.50 1.78 28.48
CA THR A 358 21.17 2.42 29.76
C THR A 358 21.64 1.61 30.96
N THR A 359 21.63 0.29 30.86
CA THR A 359 22.09 -0.64 31.92
C THR A 359 23.45 -1.26 31.62
N ASN A 360 23.89 -1.19 30.36
CA ASN A 360 25.03 -1.91 29.81
C ASN A 360 24.90 -3.45 29.94
N GLU A 361 23.67 -3.96 29.99
CA GLU A 361 23.37 -5.38 30.09
C GLU A 361 23.00 -5.97 28.71
N LEU A 362 23.31 -7.25 28.53
CA LEU A 362 22.89 -8.02 27.36
C LEU A 362 21.37 -8.21 27.40
N TRP A 363 20.65 -7.60 26.44
CA TRP A 363 19.20 -7.69 26.34
C TRP A 363 18.74 -8.90 25.51
N LEU A 364 19.44 -9.17 24.40
CA LEU A 364 19.11 -10.29 23.52
C LEU A 364 20.37 -10.87 22.88
N GLU A 365 20.39 -12.18 22.70
CA GLU A 365 21.44 -12.89 21.97
C GLU A 365 20.79 -13.89 21.01
N VAL A 366 21.05 -13.74 19.72
CA VAL A 366 20.49 -14.55 18.63
C VAL A 366 21.59 -15.40 18.02
N HIS A 367 21.39 -16.72 18.05
CA HIS A 367 22.24 -17.71 17.40
C HIS A 367 21.57 -18.25 16.15
N ILE A 368 22.35 -18.39 15.08
CA ILE A 368 21.88 -18.84 13.77
C ILE A 368 22.39 -20.25 13.54
N PHE A 369 21.47 -21.21 13.43
CA PHE A 369 21.80 -22.60 13.15
C PHE A 369 21.22 -23.06 11.81
N LYS A 370 21.93 -23.94 11.10
CA LYS A 370 21.36 -24.62 9.93
C LYS A 370 20.21 -25.52 10.36
N ARG A 371 19.09 -25.48 9.64
CA ARG A 371 17.89 -26.26 9.96
C ARG A 371 18.17 -27.75 10.12
N LYS A 372 19.03 -28.29 9.25
CA LYS A 372 19.44 -29.70 9.24
C LYS A 372 20.28 -30.11 10.46
N GLU A 373 20.91 -29.18 11.16
CA GLU A 373 21.78 -29.46 12.32
C GLU A 373 21.04 -29.26 13.64
N TRP A 374 19.90 -28.58 13.64
CA TRP A 374 19.14 -28.20 14.84
C TRP A 374 18.85 -29.35 15.80
N PHE A 375 18.59 -30.56 15.31
CA PHE A 375 18.27 -31.71 16.16
C PHE A 375 19.42 -32.13 17.10
N LYS A 376 20.67 -31.74 16.76
CA LYS A 376 21.87 -31.99 17.56
C LYS A 376 22.16 -30.88 18.56
N ILE A 377 21.57 -29.69 18.38
CA ILE A 377 21.84 -28.51 19.20
C ILE A 377 21.08 -28.63 20.53
N LYS A 378 21.79 -28.36 21.63
CA LYS A 378 21.27 -28.36 23.01
C LYS A 378 21.62 -27.04 23.69
N GLY A 379 20.87 -26.66 24.72
CA GLY A 379 21.11 -25.42 25.47
C GLY A 379 20.54 -24.15 24.83
N TYR A 380 19.73 -24.30 23.78
CA TYR A 380 19.08 -23.19 23.08
C TYR A 380 17.57 -23.41 22.95
N GLU A 381 16.83 -22.31 22.96
CA GLU A 381 15.39 -22.27 22.71
C GLU A 381 15.11 -21.64 21.36
N THR A 382 14.22 -22.25 20.58
CA THR A 382 13.85 -21.71 19.28
C THR A 382 13.09 -20.39 19.45
N ALA A 383 13.52 -19.36 18.72
CA ALA A 383 12.77 -18.14 18.49
C ALA A 383 11.96 -18.23 17.19
N VAL A 384 12.64 -18.51 16.06
CA VAL A 384 12.05 -18.59 14.73
C VAL A 384 12.62 -19.78 13.96
N LYS A 385 11.79 -20.39 13.11
CA LYS A 385 12.13 -21.53 12.26
C LYS A 385 11.78 -21.20 10.81
N THR A 386 12.77 -21.20 9.94
CA THR A 386 12.56 -21.07 8.48
C THR A 386 12.89 -22.40 7.79
N ALA A 387 12.77 -22.44 6.46
CA ALA A 387 13.11 -23.61 5.67
C ALA A 387 14.61 -23.98 5.79
N SER A 388 15.49 -22.99 5.86
CA SER A 388 16.95 -23.18 5.84
C SER A 388 17.62 -22.98 7.20
N HIS A 389 17.05 -22.16 8.09
CA HIS A 389 17.69 -21.78 9.36
C HIS A 389 16.77 -21.96 10.58
N VAL A 390 17.40 -22.00 11.76
CA VAL A 390 16.77 -21.84 13.06
C VAL A 390 17.47 -20.69 13.78
N TYR A 391 16.69 -19.66 14.12
CA TYR A 391 17.14 -18.57 14.98
C TYR A 391 16.75 -18.94 16.39
N ALA A 392 17.74 -19.01 17.28
CA ALA A 392 17.55 -19.49 18.64
C ALA A 392 18.24 -18.56 19.64
N VAL A 393 17.77 -18.60 20.87
CA VAL A 393 18.36 -17.85 21.98
C VAL A 393 18.90 -18.84 23.02
N PRO A 394 19.89 -18.48 23.85
CA PRO A 394 20.34 -19.36 24.93
C PRO A 394 19.18 -19.73 25.85
N LYS A 395 19.15 -20.99 26.31
CA LYS A 395 18.10 -21.51 27.20
C LYS A 395 18.28 -20.99 28.63
N GLN A 396 17.92 -19.72 28.82
CA GLN A 396 17.96 -19.01 30.09
C GLN A 396 16.67 -18.21 30.28
N PRO A 397 16.14 -18.09 31.51
CA PRO A 397 14.86 -17.44 31.77
C PRO A 397 14.74 -16.00 31.24
N HIS A 398 15.84 -15.26 31.15
CA HIS A 398 15.88 -13.92 30.59
C HIS A 398 15.58 -13.94 29.08
N PHE A 399 16.35 -14.73 28.30
CA PHE A 399 16.21 -14.79 26.85
C PHE A 399 14.89 -15.42 26.39
N GLU A 400 14.35 -16.36 27.15
CA GLU A 400 13.03 -16.94 26.86
C GLU A 400 11.91 -15.90 26.80
N LYS A 401 12.02 -14.81 27.59
CA LYS A 401 11.02 -13.72 27.60
C LYS A 401 11.13 -12.81 26.40
N VAL A 402 12.33 -12.68 25.81
CA VAL A 402 12.60 -11.72 24.72
C VAL A 402 12.73 -12.39 23.35
N LYS A 403 12.75 -13.73 23.27
CA LYS A 403 12.88 -14.45 21.99
C LYS A 403 11.77 -14.11 20.97
N ALA A 404 10.60 -13.70 21.42
CA ALA A 404 9.47 -13.33 20.56
C ALA A 404 9.71 -12.07 19.70
N TYR A 405 10.74 -11.26 20.06
CA TYR A 405 11.18 -10.09 19.30
C TYR A 405 12.00 -10.45 18.06
N VAL A 406 12.52 -11.68 17.96
CA VAL A 406 13.14 -12.19 16.74
C VAL A 406 12.03 -12.60 15.78
N LYS A 407 12.08 -12.09 14.55
CA LYS A 407 11.10 -12.32 13.49
C LYS A 407 11.78 -12.84 12.22
N PRO A 408 11.13 -13.73 11.45
CA PRO A 408 11.63 -14.11 10.13
C PRO A 408 11.59 -12.90 9.18
N LEU A 409 12.52 -12.81 8.25
CA LEU A 409 12.50 -11.75 7.23
C LEU A 409 11.22 -11.79 6.36
N ALA A 410 10.53 -12.92 6.27
CA ALA A 410 9.25 -13.02 5.58
C ALA A 410 8.16 -12.10 6.15
N ASP A 411 8.29 -11.64 7.40
CA ASP A 411 7.34 -10.72 8.05
C ASP A 411 7.75 -9.24 7.87
N TYR A 412 8.88 -8.98 7.22
CA TYR A 412 9.50 -7.64 7.16
C TYR A 412 8.73 -6.67 6.25
N GLN A 413 8.29 -7.16 5.08
CA GLN A 413 7.62 -6.40 4.01
C GLN A 413 6.30 -7.04 3.56
N GLN A 414 5.56 -7.70 4.45
CA GLN A 414 4.18 -8.08 4.09
C GLN A 414 3.37 -6.80 3.87
N GLU A 415 2.78 -6.69 2.67
CA GLU A 415 1.79 -5.68 2.28
C GLU A 415 0.40 -6.03 2.80
#